data_AF-A0A496TID0-F1
#
_entry.id   AF-A0A496TID0-F1
#
_cell.length_a   1.000
_cell.length_b   1.000
_cell.length_c   1.000
_cell.angle_alpha   90.00
_cell.angle_beta   90.00
_cell.angle_gamma   90.00
#
_symmetry.space_group_name_H-M   'P 1'
#
loop_
_entity.id
_entity.type
_entity.pdbx_description
1 polymer ?
#
loop_
_entity_poly.entity_id
_entity_poly.type
_entity_poly.pdbx_seq_one_letter_code
_entity_poly.pdbx_strand_id
1 'polypeptide(L)'
;IWVTTLPPTNWREFWRQHLRHFSASRYYPWQTKLFYLGWHLSNLMLFLSPLITLLWFPQFFWYTQLFLGLKLGADVILIWKGSQILNFPFSLKYFIPFELFYLFDNIFIGSLAHLVSVSWKE
;
A
#
# COMPACT_ATOMS: atom_id res chain seq x y z
N ILE A 1 -21.21 9.01 -11.32
CA ILE A 1 -21.18 10.03 -10.25
C ILE A 1 -19.94 9.75 -9.42
N TRP A 2 -18.95 10.65 -9.45
CA TRP A 2 -17.79 10.53 -8.56
C TRP A 2 -18.22 11.04 -7.18
N VAL A 3 -18.19 10.19 -6.16
CA VAL A 3 -18.44 10.63 -4.78
C VAL A 3 -17.14 11.19 -4.25
N THR A 4 -17.07 12.51 -4.07
CA THR A 4 -15.94 13.17 -3.43
C THR A 4 -15.97 12.88 -1.94
N THR A 5 -15.08 12.02 -1.46
CA THR A 5 -14.85 11.82 -0.03
C THR A 5 -13.79 12.79 0.45
N LEU A 6 -14.11 13.59 1.47
CA LEU A 6 -13.12 14.43 2.16
C LEU A 6 -12.09 13.54 2.88
N PRO A 7 -10.82 13.98 2.99
CA PRO A 7 -9.84 13.26 3.79
C PRO A 7 -10.27 13.26 5.27
N PRO A 8 -9.93 12.18 6.01
CA PRO A 8 -10.28 12.07 7.42
C PRO A 8 -9.59 13.18 8.22
N THR A 9 -10.33 13.79 9.15
CA THR A 9 -9.83 14.91 9.97
C THR A 9 -9.08 14.45 11.20
N ASN A 10 -9.24 13.18 11.59
CA ASN A 10 -8.65 12.59 12.78
C ASN A 10 -8.37 11.10 12.59
N TRP A 11 -7.55 10.52 13.49
CA TRP A 11 -7.17 9.12 13.45
C TRP A 11 -8.36 8.15 13.51
N ARG A 12 -9.42 8.49 14.25
CA ARG A 12 -10.61 7.63 14.37
C ARG A 12 -11.34 7.52 13.03
N GLU A 13 -11.51 8.64 12.32
CA GLU A 13 -12.07 8.67 10.97
C GLU A 13 -11.17 7.94 9.97
N PHE A 14 -9.86 8.14 10.07
CA PHE A 14 -8.88 7.44 9.24
C PHE A 14 -9.03 5.92 9.37
N TRP A 15 -9.03 5.40 10.60
CA TRP A 15 -9.19 3.97 10.87
C TRP A 15 -10.54 3.45 10.39
N ARG A 16 -11.65 4.17 10.65
CA ARG A 16 -12.98 3.79 10.17
C ARG A 16 -13.06 3.70 8.66
N GLN A 17 -12.48 4.68 7.95
CA GLN A 17 -12.47 4.71 6.50
C GLN A 17 -11.68 3.53 5.91
N HIS A 18 -10.48 3.26 6.43
CA HIS A 18 -9.63 2.18 5.93
C HIS A 18 -10.19 0.79 6.28
N LEU A 19 -10.74 0.60 7.49
CA LEU A 19 -11.45 -0.63 7.84
C LEU A 19 -12.65 -0.89 6.92
N ARG A 20 -13.44 0.14 6.57
CA ARG A 20 -14.52 0.02 5.57
C ARG A 20 -13.95 -0.39 4.22
N HIS A 21 -12.94 0.31 3.72
CA HIS A 21 -12.28 0.00 2.45
C HIS A 21 -11.82 -1.47 2.37
N PHE A 22 -11.06 -1.93 3.36
CA PHE A 22 -10.57 -3.30 3.37
C PHE A 22 -11.66 -4.34 3.65
N SER A 23 -12.71 -4.01 4.40
CA SER A 23 -13.80 -4.96 4.65
C SER A 23 -14.56 -5.36 3.37
N ALA A 24 -14.56 -4.50 2.34
CA ALA A 24 -15.13 -4.82 1.03
C ALA A 24 -14.40 -6.00 0.36
N SER A 25 -13.10 -6.17 0.63
CA SER A 25 -12.30 -7.26 0.08
C SER A 25 -12.75 -8.65 0.52
N ARG A 26 -13.55 -8.75 1.60
CA ARG A 26 -14.19 -10.02 2.03
C ARG A 26 -15.06 -10.62 0.94
N TYR A 27 -15.67 -9.78 0.12
CA TYR A 27 -16.58 -10.20 -0.95
C TYR A 27 -15.87 -10.44 -2.28
N TYR A 28 -14.55 -10.24 -2.35
CA TYR A 28 -13.80 -10.51 -3.58
C TYR A 28 -13.73 -12.02 -3.89
N PRO A 29 -13.73 -12.39 -5.18
CA PRO A 29 -13.43 -13.76 -5.60
C PRO A 29 -12.08 -14.24 -5.05
N TRP A 30 -11.96 -15.54 -4.81
CA TRP A 30 -10.74 -16.15 -4.26
C TRP A 30 -9.49 -15.83 -5.09
N GLN A 31 -9.61 -15.83 -6.42
CA GLN A 31 -8.52 -15.51 -7.34
C GLN A 31 -7.99 -14.10 -7.12
N THR A 32 -8.90 -13.15 -6.91
CA THR A 32 -8.57 -11.75 -6.64
C THR A 32 -7.88 -11.60 -5.28
N LYS A 33 -8.35 -12.32 -4.26
CA LYS A 33 -7.70 -12.35 -2.94
C LYS A 33 -6.27 -12.90 -3.00
N LEU A 34 -6.05 -14.00 -3.73
CA LEU A 34 -4.72 -14.56 -3.95
C LEU A 34 -3.80 -13.58 -4.69
N PHE A 35 -4.32 -12.92 -5.73
CA PHE A 35 -3.55 -11.92 -6.46
C PHE A 35 -3.09 -10.78 -5.53
N TYR A 36 -4.00 -10.19 -4.75
CA TYR A 36 -3.64 -9.14 -3.79
C TYR A 36 -2.68 -9.63 -2.72
N LEU A 37 -2.88 -10.85 -2.19
CA LEU A 37 -1.96 -11.44 -1.23
C LEU A 37 -0.54 -11.55 -1.81
N GLY A 38 -0.40 -12.12 -3.01
CA GLY A 38 0.89 -12.22 -3.70
C GLY A 38 1.51 -10.86 -4.00
N TRP A 39 0.68 -9.89 -4.40
CA TRP A 39 1.12 -8.51 -4.65
C TRP A 39 1.65 -7.82 -3.38
N HIS A 40 0.95 -7.92 -2.26
CA HIS A 40 1.39 -7.29 -1.01
C HIS A 40 2.58 -8.03 -0.39
N LEU A 41 2.62 -9.36 -0.46
CA LEU A 41 3.77 -10.14 -0.01
C LEU A 41 5.02 -9.88 -0.84
N SER A 42 4.90 -9.78 -2.16
CA SER A 42 6.05 -9.44 -3.03
C SER A 42 6.59 -8.04 -2.74
N ASN A 43 5.71 -7.06 -2.52
CA ASN A 43 6.13 -5.71 -2.09
C ASN A 43 6.82 -5.75 -0.73
N LEU A 44 6.27 -6.47 0.26
CA LEU A 44 6.90 -6.63 1.57
C LEU A 44 8.29 -7.28 1.44
N MET A 45 8.39 -8.38 0.70
CA MET A 45 9.66 -9.07 0.48
C MET A 45 10.67 -8.17 -0.23
N LEU A 46 10.24 -7.37 -1.21
CA LEU A 46 11.13 -6.44 -1.90
C LEU A 46 11.70 -5.40 -0.95
N PHE A 47 10.89 -4.85 -0.04
CA PHE A 47 11.36 -3.89 0.98
C PHE A 47 12.25 -4.52 2.06
N LEU A 48 12.01 -5.79 2.42
CA LEU A 48 12.85 -6.51 3.38
C LEU A 48 14.14 -7.05 2.74
N SER A 49 14.15 -7.25 1.42
CA SER A 49 15.25 -7.93 0.72
C SER A 49 16.62 -7.23 0.84
N PRO A 50 16.74 -5.88 0.86
CA PRO A 50 17.99 -5.22 1.24
C PRO A 50 18.57 -5.66 2.58
N LEU A 51 17.73 -5.72 3.61
CA LEU A 51 18.15 -6.08 4.97
C LEU A 51 18.53 -7.55 5.05
N ILE A 52 17.71 -8.43 4.46
CA ILE A 52 17.96 -9.87 4.42
C ILE A 52 19.27 -10.16 3.67
N THR A 53 19.47 -9.56 2.50
CA THR A 53 20.70 -9.78 1.71
C THR A 53 21.92 -9.15 2.36
N LEU A 54 21.81 -7.98 2.99
CA LEU A 54 22.93 -7.39 3.73
C LEU A 54 23.43 -8.32 4.85
N LEU A 55 22.52 -8.98 5.56
CA LEU A 55 22.85 -9.80 6.73
C LEU A 55 23.24 -11.25 6.39
N TRP A 56 22.60 -11.86 5.38
CA TRP A 56 22.72 -13.30 5.10
C TRP A 56 23.34 -13.62 3.74
N PHE A 57 23.18 -12.75 2.75
CA PHE A 57 23.60 -13.00 1.36
C PHE A 57 24.16 -11.75 0.69
N PRO A 58 25.28 -11.19 1.18
CA PRO A 58 25.77 -9.88 0.78
C PRO A 58 26.09 -9.79 -0.71
N GLN A 59 26.40 -10.91 -1.37
CA GLN A 59 26.61 -10.99 -2.82
C GLN A 59 25.37 -10.55 -3.63
N PHE A 60 24.17 -10.62 -3.05
CA PHE A 60 22.92 -10.23 -3.72
C PHE A 60 22.45 -8.81 -3.39
N PHE A 61 23.13 -8.11 -2.48
CA PHE A 61 22.70 -6.80 -1.98
C PHE A 61 22.47 -5.77 -3.09
N TRP A 62 23.40 -5.66 -4.05
CA TRP A 62 23.26 -4.68 -5.14
C TRP A 62 22.09 -4.99 -6.08
N TYR A 63 21.78 -6.27 -6.28
CA TYR A 63 20.63 -6.66 -7.09
C TYR A 63 19.32 -6.29 -6.41
N THR A 64 19.19 -6.45 -5.09
CA THR A 64 17.98 -6.06 -4.35
C THR A 64 17.79 -4.55 -4.34
N GLN A 65 18.87 -3.76 -4.23
CA GLN A 65 18.81 -2.30 -4.40
C GLN A 65 18.31 -1.90 -5.79
N LEU A 66 18.81 -2.55 -6.84
CA LEU A 66 18.38 -2.28 -8.21
C LEU A 66 16.88 -2.55 -8.38
N PHE A 67 16.38 -3.71 -7.95
CA PHE A 67 14.95 -4.04 -8.08
C PHE A 67 14.07 -3.12 -7.24
N LEU A 68 14.48 -2.78 -6.01
CA LEU A 68 13.75 -1.83 -5.18
C LEU A 68 13.71 -0.44 -5.85
N GLY A 69 14.85 0.02 -6.39
CA GLY A 69 14.93 1.29 -7.12
C GLY A 69 14.03 1.32 -8.37
N LEU A 70 13.99 0.24 -9.15
CA LEU A 70 13.10 0.13 -10.30
C LEU A 70 11.62 0.17 -9.90
N LYS A 71 11.24 -0.53 -8.83
CA LYS A 71 9.88 -0.50 -8.29
C LYS A 71 9.49 0.91 -7.84
N LEU A 72 10.31 1.54 -7.00
CA LEU A 72 10.05 2.90 -6.52
C LEU A 72 9.99 3.91 -7.67
N GLY A 73 10.85 3.77 -8.68
CA GLY A 73 10.80 4.58 -9.90
C GLY A 73 9.50 4.41 -10.67
N ALA A 74 9.01 3.17 -10.81
CA ALA A 74 7.74 2.89 -11.46
C ALA A 74 6.56 3.53 -10.68
N ASP A 75 6.55 3.44 -9.35
CA ASP A 75 5.49 4.02 -8.53
C ASP A 75 5.50 5.55 -8.59
N VAL A 76 6.68 6.19 -8.56
CA VAL A 76 6.80 7.64 -8.76
C VAL A 76 6.19 8.04 -10.10
N ILE A 77 6.48 7.32 -11.18
CA ILE A 77 5.91 7.61 -12.51
C ILE A 77 4.39 7.45 -12.50
N LEU A 78 3.86 6.39 -11.88
CA LEU A 78 2.43 6.13 -11.80
C LEU A 78 1.70 7.21 -11.00
N ILE A 79 2.21 7.55 -9.81
CA ILE A 79 1.62 8.57 -8.94
C ILE A 79 1.73 9.95 -9.61
N TRP A 80 2.86 10.27 -10.22
CA TRP A 80 3.01 11.52 -10.96
C TRP A 80 2.00 11.62 -12.11
N LYS A 81 1.84 10.57 -12.93
CA LYS A 81 0.80 10.56 -13.97
C LYS A 81 -0.61 10.67 -13.40
N GLY A 82 -0.90 9.96 -12.31
CA GLY A 82 -2.18 10.05 -11.60
C GLY A 82 -2.47 11.46 -11.08
N SER A 83 -1.44 12.15 -10.59
CA SER A 83 -1.55 13.54 -10.10
C SER A 83 -1.97 14.51 -11.21
N GLN A 84 -1.48 14.31 -12.43
CA GLN A 84 -1.85 15.12 -13.60
C GLN A 84 -3.30 14.87 -14.02
N ILE A 85 -3.74 13.61 -13.97
CA ILE A 85 -5.12 13.23 -14.33
C ILE A 85 -6.13 13.78 -13.31
N LEU A 86 -5.78 13.73 -12.03
CA LEU A 86 -6.69 14.09 -10.93
C LEU A 86 -6.53 15.54 -10.45
N ASN A 87 -5.63 16.32 -11.06
CA ASN A 87 -5.29 17.70 -10.67
C ASN A 87 -4.91 17.84 -9.18
N PHE A 88 -4.17 16.86 -8.64
CA PHE A 88 -3.65 16.92 -7.28
C PHE A 88 -2.17 17.31 -7.25
N PRO A 89 -1.71 18.05 -6.22
CA PRO A 89 -0.30 18.39 -6.09
C PRO A 89 0.54 17.14 -5.78
N PHE A 90 1.52 16.86 -6.63
CA PHE A 90 2.51 15.81 -6.40
C PHE A 90 3.68 16.34 -5.56
N SER A 91 4.12 15.57 -4.57
CA SER A 91 5.27 15.92 -3.73
C SER A 91 6.10 14.68 -3.37
N LEU A 92 7.35 14.67 -3.84
CA LEU A 92 8.31 13.59 -3.54
C LEU A 92 8.65 13.49 -2.06
N LYS A 93 8.51 14.59 -1.30
CA LYS A 93 8.79 14.62 0.15
C LYS A 93 7.95 13.58 0.91
N TYR A 94 6.72 13.35 0.46
CA TYR A 94 5.79 12.43 1.11
C TYR A 94 5.82 11.02 0.49
N PHE A 95 6.56 10.79 -0.59
CA PHE A 95 6.56 9.53 -1.31
C PHE A 95 7.12 8.37 -0.49
N ILE A 96 8.31 8.51 0.10
CA ILE A 96 8.92 7.43 0.91
C ILE A 96 8.08 7.14 2.17
N PRO A 97 7.64 8.14 2.97
CA PRO A 97 6.71 7.90 4.06
C PRO A 97 5.41 7.22 3.59
N PHE A 98 4.86 7.62 2.45
CA PHE A 98 3.66 7.03 1.87
C PHE A 98 3.86 5.56 1.51
N GLU A 99 4.96 5.19 0.86
CA GLU A 99 5.25 3.80 0.49
C GLU A 99 5.36 2.86 1.70
N LEU A 100 6.06 3.31 2.74
CA LEU A 100 6.16 2.56 4.00
C LEU A 100 4.80 2.46 4.70
N PHE A 101 4.04 3.56 4.72
CA PHE A 101 2.71 3.58 5.29
C PHE A 101 1.74 2.68 4.52
N TYR A 102 1.82 2.67 3.19
CA TYR A 102 1.01 1.83 2.31
C TYR A 102 1.26 0.34 2.58
N LEU A 103 2.52 -0.07 2.77
CA LEU A 103 2.84 -1.42 3.19
C LEU A 103 2.23 -1.76 4.55
N PHE A 104 2.41 -0.87 5.52
CA PHE A 104 1.86 -1.04 6.86
C PHE A 104 0.32 -1.15 6.84
N ASP A 105 -0.36 -0.26 6.13
CA ASP A 105 -1.81 -0.21 5.99
C ASP A 105 -2.35 -1.50 5.40
N ASN A 106 -1.78 -1.98 4.29
CA ASN A 106 -2.26 -3.22 3.66
C ASN A 106 -1.99 -4.47 4.51
N ILE A 107 -0.86 -4.54 5.23
CA ILE A 107 -0.53 -5.71 6.04
C ILE A 107 -1.32 -5.72 7.35
N PHE A 108 -1.31 -4.62 8.09
CA PHE A 108 -1.91 -4.54 9.42
C PHE A 108 -3.39 -4.20 9.36
N ILE A 109 -3.75 -3.08 8.72
CA ILE A 109 -5.14 -2.59 8.70
C ILE A 109 -5.99 -3.49 7.80
N GLY A 110 -5.45 -3.92 6.66
CA GLY A 110 -6.07 -4.92 5.80
C GLY A 110 -6.41 -6.21 6.54
N SER A 111 -5.44 -6.81 7.24
CA SER A 111 -5.67 -8.03 8.02
C SER A 111 -6.68 -7.81 9.16
N LEU A 112 -6.58 -6.70 9.89
CA LEU A 112 -7.48 -6.37 10.99
C LEU A 112 -8.93 -6.19 10.50
N ALA A 113 -9.11 -5.63 9.31
CA ALA A 113 -10.42 -5.47 8.68
C ALA A 113 -11.10 -6.80 8.34
N HIS A 114 -10.42 -7.94 8.37
CA HIS A 114 -11.04 -9.27 8.28
C HIS A 114 -11.51 -9.83 9.63
N LEU A 115 -10.97 -9.30 10.74
CA LEU A 115 -11.28 -9.76 12.10
C LEU A 115 -12.41 -8.94 12.75
N VAL A 116 -12.55 -7.66 12.39
CA VAL A 116 -13.51 -6.74 13.02
C VAL A 116 -14.78 -6.60 12.18
N SER A 117 -15.98 -6.63 12.80
CA SER A 117 -17.22 -6.32 12.08
C SER A 117 -17.29 -4.82 11.77
N VAL A 118 -17.39 -4.47 10.48
CA VAL A 118 -17.43 -3.06 10.05
C VAL A 118 -18.87 -2.65 9.76
N SER A 119 -19.37 -1.64 10.47
CA SER A 119 -20.63 -0.99 10.13
C SER A 119 -20.43 -0.01 8.97
N TRP A 120 -21.11 -0.30 7.86
CA TRP A 120 -21.19 0.56 6.67
C TRP A 120 -22.25 1.66 6.82
N LYS A 121 -23.19 1.52 7.77
CA LYS A 121 -24.25 2.50 8.06
C LYS A 121 -23.95 3.22 9.37
N GLU A 122 -23.15 4.27 9.27
CA GLU A 122 -23.26 5.49 10.07
C GLU A 122 -23.10 6.64 9.08
#